data_AF-K4GRK4-F1
#
_entry.id   AF-K4GRK4-F1
#
_cell.length_a   1.000
_cell.length_b   1.000
_cell.length_c   1.000
_cell.angle_alpha   90.00
_cell.angle_beta   90.00
_cell.angle_gamma   90.00
#
_symmetry.space_group_name_H-M   'P 1'
#
loop_
_entity.id
_entity.type
_entity.pdbx_description
1 polymer ?
#
loop_
_entity_poly.entity_id
_entity_poly.type
_entity_poly.pdbx_seq_one_letter_code
_entity_poly.pdbx_strand_id
1 'polypeptide(L)'
;GTQTYSILDGDYSETHNKYLLCIKEKIEDSAGLHRTYGICFVDTTVGKFYIGQFLDDRHCSRFRTLLAHYTPVQILFERGNPSAETQKILKGLISFTVQESLTPGSQFWNASKTLKTLIEEGYFQNKENTNGGLTLPPVIRSMTAESDSLGLTPAENSE
;
A
#
# COMPACT_ATOMS: atom_id res chain seq x y z
N GLY A 1 0.87 13.03 -5.40
CA GLY A 1 -0.35 12.18 -5.36
C GLY A 1 -1.15 12.33 -4.09
N THR A 2 -1.03 13.45 -3.37
CA THR A 2 -1.64 13.69 -2.05
C THR A 2 -2.59 14.90 -2.06
N GLN A 3 -3.01 15.35 -3.23
CA GLN A 3 -3.91 16.50 -3.38
C GLN A 3 -5.32 16.10 -2.98
N THR A 4 -5.96 16.88 -2.10
CA THR A 4 -7.32 16.62 -1.62
C THR A 4 -8.37 17.61 -2.15
N TYR A 5 -7.94 18.64 -2.90
CA TYR A 5 -8.82 19.66 -3.49
C TYR A 5 -9.73 20.32 -2.44
N SER A 6 -9.12 20.69 -1.31
CA SER A 6 -9.77 21.47 -0.26
C SER A 6 -10.10 22.89 -0.75
N ILE A 7 -10.84 23.66 0.05
CA ILE A 7 -11.25 25.04 -0.28
C ILE A 7 -10.04 25.96 -0.57
N LEU A 8 -8.86 25.61 -0.05
CA LEU A 8 -7.62 26.36 -0.26
C LEU A 8 -6.83 25.90 -1.51
N ASP A 9 -7.19 24.76 -2.08
CA ASP A 9 -6.52 24.18 -3.23
C ASP A 9 -7.12 24.72 -4.54
N GLY A 10 -6.35 24.65 -5.63
CA GLY A 10 -6.85 24.98 -6.96
C GLY A 10 -7.87 23.95 -7.46
N ASP A 11 -8.71 24.32 -8.41
CA ASP A 11 -9.77 23.46 -8.95
C ASP A 11 -9.23 22.14 -9.54
N TYR A 12 -10.05 21.09 -9.44
CA TYR A 12 -9.81 19.79 -10.07
C TYR A 12 -9.95 19.92 -11.60
N SER A 13 -8.83 19.94 -12.32
CA SER A 13 -8.83 20.15 -13.78
C SER A 13 -8.61 18.88 -14.62
N GLU A 14 -8.21 17.76 -14.01
CA GLU A 14 -7.86 16.54 -14.73
C GLU A 14 -8.96 15.48 -14.64
N THR A 15 -9.30 14.83 -15.75
CA THR A 15 -10.38 13.83 -15.79
C THR A 15 -9.95 12.43 -15.35
N HIS A 16 -8.66 12.23 -15.06
CA HIS A 16 -8.10 10.91 -14.73
C HIS A 16 -7.67 10.86 -13.27
N ASN A 17 -7.96 9.72 -12.63
CA ASN A 17 -7.58 9.45 -11.25
C ASN A 17 -6.05 9.50 -11.08
N LYS A 18 -5.60 10.13 -10.00
CA LYS A 18 -4.18 10.26 -9.65
C LYS A 18 -3.88 9.41 -8.44
N TYR A 19 -3.16 8.30 -8.66
CA TYR A 19 -2.88 7.37 -7.58
C TYR A 19 -1.57 7.69 -6.84
N LEU A 20 -1.64 7.59 -5.51
CA LEU A 20 -0.49 7.36 -4.64
C LEU A 20 -0.39 5.84 -4.41
N LEU A 21 0.71 5.23 -4.81
CA LEU A 21 0.95 3.79 -4.69
C LEU A 21 2.09 3.52 -3.69
N CYS A 22 1.91 2.54 -2.82
CA CYS A 22 2.94 1.99 -1.95
C CYS A 22 3.18 0.53 -2.34
N ILE A 23 4.44 0.12 -2.44
CA ILE A 23 4.83 -1.26 -2.75
C ILE A 23 5.81 -1.82 -1.73
N LYS A 24 5.65 -3.12 -1.45
CA LYS A 24 6.59 -3.96 -0.71
C LYS A 24 6.83 -5.23 -1.53
N GLU A 25 8.08 -5.61 -1.70
CA GLU A 25 8.48 -6.82 -2.43
C GLU A 25 9.11 -7.83 -1.47
N LYS A 26 8.77 -9.10 -1.64
CA LYS A 26 9.44 -10.24 -1.02
C LYS A 26 9.86 -11.23 -2.09
N ILE A 27 11.13 -11.62 -2.06
CA ILE A 27 11.65 -12.67 -2.93
C ILE A 27 11.33 -14.01 -2.25
N GLU A 28 10.56 -14.86 -2.93
CA GLU A 28 10.09 -16.15 -2.36
C GLU A 28 11.15 -17.25 -2.51
N ASP A 29 11.94 -17.23 -3.58
CA ASP A 29 12.90 -18.28 -3.88
C ASP A 29 14.33 -17.77 -4.02
N SER A 30 15.30 -18.61 -3.63
CA SER A 30 16.73 -18.31 -3.80
C SER A 30 17.13 -18.18 -5.28
N ALA A 31 16.31 -18.75 -6.17
CA ALA A 31 16.49 -18.69 -7.62
C ALA A 31 15.98 -17.36 -8.23
N GLY A 32 15.22 -16.55 -7.49
CA GLY A 32 14.67 -15.26 -7.94
C GLY A 32 13.64 -15.36 -9.07
N LEU A 33 13.04 -16.54 -9.28
CA LEU A 33 12.06 -16.77 -10.34
C LEU A 33 10.68 -16.24 -9.96
N HIS A 34 10.40 -16.14 -8.66
CA HIS A 34 9.12 -15.68 -8.14
C HIS A 34 9.30 -14.64 -7.03
N ARG A 35 8.33 -13.75 -6.95
CA ARG A 35 8.29 -12.69 -5.94
C ARG A 35 6.86 -12.36 -5.58
N THR A 36 6.66 -11.97 -4.34
CA THR A 36 5.37 -11.52 -3.83
C THR A 36 5.41 -10.00 -3.71
N TYR A 37 4.40 -9.32 -4.25
CA TYR A 37 4.18 -7.90 -4.01
C TYR A 37 3.04 -7.70 -3.02
N GLY A 38 3.30 -6.94 -1.97
CA GLY A 38 2.30 -6.22 -1.19
C GLY A 38 2.09 -4.84 -1.80
N ILE A 39 0.83 -4.46 -2.04
CA ILE A 39 0.48 -3.16 -2.63
C ILE A 39 -0.61 -2.47 -1.83
N CYS A 40 -0.50 -1.15 -1.75
CA CYS A 40 -1.56 -0.28 -1.24
C CYS A 40 -1.60 1.00 -2.08
N PHE A 41 -2.74 1.33 -2.68
CA PHE A 41 -2.87 2.57 -3.44
C PHE A 41 -4.21 3.26 -3.21
N VAL A 42 -4.23 4.58 -3.42
CA VAL A 42 -5.38 5.43 -3.17
C VAL A 42 -5.41 6.59 -4.15
N ASP A 43 -6.61 6.95 -4.59
CA ASP A 43 -6.88 8.30 -5.09
C ASP A 43 -7.26 9.16 -3.90
N THR A 44 -6.42 10.12 -3.55
CA THR A 44 -6.57 10.95 -2.34
C THR A 44 -7.73 11.93 -2.42
N THR A 45 -8.27 12.17 -3.62
CA THR A 45 -9.48 12.99 -3.82
C THR A 45 -10.76 12.22 -3.45
N VAL A 46 -10.73 10.90 -3.62
CA VAL A 46 -11.87 10.00 -3.33
C VAL A 46 -11.72 9.35 -1.95
N GLY A 47 -10.48 9.14 -1.49
CA GLY A 47 -10.19 8.49 -0.21
C GLY A 47 -10.44 6.98 -0.21
N LYS A 48 -10.56 6.35 -1.38
CA LYS A 48 -10.76 4.90 -1.51
C LYS A 48 -9.42 4.18 -1.63
N PHE A 49 -9.05 3.47 -0.58
CA PHE A 49 -7.86 2.62 -0.56
C PHE A 49 -8.12 1.26 -1.21
N TYR A 50 -7.14 0.82 -1.98
CA TYR A 50 -7.02 -0.51 -2.56
C TYR A 50 -5.79 -1.15 -1.95
N ILE A 51 -5.97 -2.29 -1.29
CA ILE A 51 -4.89 -3.02 -0.62
C ILE A 51 -4.95 -4.48 -1.07
N GLY A 52 -3.79 -5.10 -1.23
CA GLY A 52 -3.73 -6.51 -1.58
C GLY A 52 -2.31 -7.04 -1.68
N GLN A 53 -2.22 -8.35 -1.86
CA GLN A 53 -0.96 -9.06 -2.03
C GLN A 53 -1.12 -10.06 -3.17
N PHE A 54 -0.08 -10.24 -3.99
CA PHE A 54 -0.07 -11.24 -5.04
C PHE A 54 1.32 -11.77 -5.34
N LEU A 55 1.39 -13.07 -5.65
CA LEU A 55 2.56 -13.69 -6.27
C LEU A 55 2.67 -13.21 -7.72
N ASP A 56 3.89 -12.93 -8.16
CA ASP A 56 4.23 -12.49 -9.50
C ASP A 56 5.33 -13.37 -10.12
N ASP A 57 5.45 -13.29 -11.43
CA ASP A 57 6.47 -14.01 -12.19
C ASP A 57 7.81 -13.24 -12.26
N ARG A 58 8.83 -13.89 -12.82
CA ARG A 58 10.17 -13.33 -13.01
C ARG A 58 10.20 -12.03 -13.83
N HIS A 59 9.16 -11.72 -14.59
CA HIS A 59 9.05 -10.52 -15.42
C HIS A 59 8.20 -9.41 -14.79
N CYS A 60 7.69 -9.64 -13.58
CA CYS A 60 6.76 -8.78 -12.86
C CYS A 60 5.50 -8.46 -13.69
N SER A 61 4.95 -9.46 -14.41
CA SER A 61 3.86 -9.22 -15.37
C SER A 61 2.60 -8.66 -14.70
N ARG A 62 2.24 -9.14 -13.51
CA ARG A 62 1.08 -8.64 -12.76
C ARG A 62 1.32 -7.24 -12.24
N PHE A 63 2.52 -6.95 -11.73
CA PHE A 63 2.87 -5.61 -11.30
C PHE A 63 2.87 -4.60 -12.46
N ARG A 64 3.40 -4.97 -13.62
CA ARG A 64 3.32 -4.13 -14.84
C ARG A 64 1.87 -3.87 -15.24
N THR A 65 1.02 -4.89 -15.17
CA THR A 65 -0.41 -4.77 -15.45
C THR A 65 -1.08 -3.79 -14.47
N LEU A 66 -0.77 -3.90 -13.18
CA LEU A 66 -1.28 -2.97 -12.16
C LEU A 66 -0.90 -1.52 -12.48
N LEU A 67 0.37 -1.25 -12.82
CA LEU A 67 0.84 0.10 -13.19
C LEU A 67 0.17 0.64 -14.45
N ALA A 68 -0.18 -0.21 -15.41
CA ALA A 68 -0.88 0.18 -16.62
C ALA A 68 -2.35 0.54 -16.37
N HIS A 69 -3.03 -0.19 -15.46
CA HIS A 69 -4.42 0.08 -15.11
C HIS A 69 -4.59 1.23 -14.12
N TYR A 70 -3.65 1.38 -13.19
CA TYR A 70 -3.69 2.35 -12.10
C TYR A 70 -2.38 3.13 -12.05
N THR A 71 -2.11 3.93 -13.09
CA THR A 71 -0.84 4.64 -13.22
C THR A 71 -0.63 5.63 -12.07
N PRO A 72 0.40 5.42 -11.22
CA PRO A 72 0.64 6.28 -10.08
C PRO A 72 1.36 7.57 -10.49
N VAL A 73 1.00 8.68 -9.86
CA VAL A 73 1.74 9.95 -9.96
C VAL A 73 2.81 10.08 -8.88
N GLN A 74 2.71 9.26 -7.83
CA GLN A 74 3.69 9.14 -6.76
C GLN A 74 3.74 7.70 -6.26
N ILE A 75 4.94 7.19 -6.04
CA ILE A 75 5.17 5.83 -5.53
C ILE A 75 6.08 5.84 -4.30
N LEU A 76 5.68 5.08 -3.29
CA LEU A 76 6.39 4.87 -2.03
C LEU A 76 6.93 3.44 -1.98
N PHE A 77 8.15 3.28 -1.50
CA PHE A 77 8.73 1.96 -1.25
C PHE A 77 9.77 2.00 -0.14
N GLU A 78 9.99 0.86 0.49
CA GLU A 78 11.03 0.72 1.51
C GLU A 78 12.43 0.79 0.87
N ARG A 79 13.32 1.60 1.45
CA ARG A 79 14.70 1.76 0.97
C ARG A 79 15.43 0.42 0.98
N GLY A 80 15.94 0.04 -0.18
CA GLY A 80 16.68 -1.21 -0.37
C GLY A 80 15.79 -2.44 -0.60
N ASN A 81 14.46 -2.30 -0.58
CA ASN A 81 13.55 -3.43 -0.77
C ASN A 81 13.30 -3.82 -2.25
N PRO A 82 13.02 -2.90 -3.19
CA PRO A 82 12.71 -3.31 -4.55
C PRO A 82 13.91 -3.96 -5.24
N SER A 83 13.68 -5.11 -5.87
CA SER A 83 14.70 -5.88 -6.60
C SER A 83 15.21 -5.12 -7.83
N ALA A 84 16.30 -5.60 -8.42
CA ALA A 84 16.85 -5.02 -9.64
C ALA A 84 15.83 -4.97 -10.78
N GLU A 85 14.95 -5.97 -10.90
CA GLU A 85 13.88 -5.99 -11.91
C GLU A 85 12.80 -4.96 -11.61
N THR A 86 12.35 -4.84 -10.36
CA THR A 86 11.42 -3.79 -9.94
C THR A 86 12.01 -2.41 -10.18
N GLN A 87 13.28 -2.19 -9.81
CA GLN A 87 13.99 -0.92 -10.04
C GLN A 87 14.06 -0.56 -11.54
N LYS A 88 14.26 -1.53 -12.44
CA LYS A 88 14.20 -1.29 -13.89
C LYS A 88 12.81 -0.84 -14.33
N ILE A 89 11.75 -1.43 -13.77
CA ILE A 89 10.37 -1.01 -14.05
C ILE A 89 10.15 0.42 -13.57
N LEU A 90 10.53 0.75 -12.33
CA LEU A 90 10.37 2.08 -11.77
C LEU A 90 11.12 3.14 -12.58
N LYS A 91 12.36 2.86 -12.99
CA LYS A 91 13.19 3.79 -13.77
C LYS A 91 12.85 3.84 -15.25
N GLY A 92 12.16 2.83 -15.77
CA GLY A 92 11.80 2.72 -17.19
C GLY A 92 10.38 3.16 -17.46
N LEU A 93 9.40 2.39 -16.95
CA LEU A 93 7.98 2.57 -17.28
C LEU A 93 7.35 3.80 -16.61
N ILE A 94 7.80 4.13 -15.40
CA ILE A 94 7.24 5.21 -14.59
C ILE A 94 8.32 6.18 -14.10
N SER A 95 9.27 6.50 -14.99
CA SER A 95 10.37 7.43 -14.72
C SER A 95 9.92 8.85 -14.38
N PHE A 96 8.72 9.23 -14.84
CA PHE A 96 8.10 10.53 -14.59
C PHE A 96 7.33 10.58 -13.26
N THR A 97 7.10 9.44 -12.61
CA THR A 97 6.42 9.34 -11.33
C THR A 97 7.36 9.78 -10.21
N VAL A 98 6.86 10.53 -9.23
CA VAL A 98 7.64 10.89 -8.03
C VAL A 98 7.93 9.64 -7.21
N GLN A 99 9.20 9.34 -6.96
CA GLN A 99 9.64 8.13 -6.25
C GLN A 99 10.18 8.48 -4.86
N GLU A 100 9.57 7.93 -3.81
CA GLU A 100 9.98 8.18 -2.43
C GLU A 100 10.47 6.90 -1.76
N SER A 101 11.74 6.94 -1.35
CA SER A 101 12.40 5.83 -0.66
C SER A 101 12.37 6.05 0.85
N LEU A 102 11.47 5.31 1.52
CA LEU A 102 11.20 5.41 2.94
C LEU A 102 12.16 4.54 3.76
N THR A 103 12.62 5.05 4.90
CA THR A 103 13.51 4.32 5.81
C THR A 103 12.76 3.12 6.45
N PRO A 104 13.33 1.89 6.38
CA PRO A 104 12.70 0.69 6.96
C PRO A 104 12.38 0.84 8.45
N GLY A 105 11.22 0.37 8.88
CA GLY A 105 10.77 0.34 10.28
C GLY A 105 10.33 1.69 10.87
N SER A 106 11.03 2.78 10.54
CA SER A 106 10.71 4.12 11.03
C SER A 106 9.68 4.83 10.16
N GLN A 107 9.89 4.85 8.84
CA GLN A 107 9.00 5.49 7.86
C GLN A 107 8.18 4.46 7.08
N PHE A 108 8.80 3.36 6.67
CA PHE A 108 8.10 2.21 6.07
C PHE A 108 7.82 1.19 7.17
N TRP A 109 6.59 1.18 7.68
CA TRP A 109 6.21 0.32 8.80
C TRP A 109 6.01 -1.12 8.37
N ASN A 110 6.31 -2.04 9.28
CA ASN A 110 5.93 -3.44 9.12
C ASN A 110 4.43 -3.62 9.46
N ALA A 111 3.86 -4.75 9.06
CA ALA A 111 2.44 -5.02 9.23
C ALA A 111 1.96 -4.89 10.69
N SER A 112 2.72 -5.41 11.67
CA SER A 112 2.35 -5.32 13.09
C SER A 112 2.29 -3.87 13.59
N LYS A 113 3.28 -3.04 13.23
CA LYS A 113 3.30 -1.62 13.58
C LYS A 113 2.15 -0.88 12.91
N THR A 114 1.87 -1.17 11.63
CA THR A 114 0.74 -0.57 10.91
C THR A 114 -0.60 -0.88 11.58
N LEU A 115 -0.87 -2.15 11.91
CA LEU A 115 -2.11 -2.52 12.61
C LEU A 115 -2.24 -1.83 13.97
N LYS A 116 -1.16 -1.84 14.76
CA LYS A 116 -1.12 -1.17 16.06
C LYS A 116 -1.43 0.32 15.91
N THR A 117 -0.79 1.01 14.98
CA THR A 117 -1.03 2.44 14.74
C THR A 117 -2.45 2.72 14.25
N LEU A 118 -3.02 1.88 13.37
CA LEU A 118 -4.41 2.05 12.91
C LEU A 118 -5.42 2.03 14.07
N ILE A 119 -5.11 1.26 15.11
CA ILE A 119 -5.96 1.05 16.29
C ILE A 119 -5.77 2.17 17.29
N GLU A 120 -4.52 2.48 17.62
CA GLU A 120 -4.15 3.51 18.61
C GLU A 120 -4.60 4.92 18.17
N GLU A 121 -4.48 5.24 16.87
CA GLU A 121 -4.91 6.54 16.32
C GLU A 121 -6.43 6.63 16.11
N GLY A 122 -7.15 5.52 16.27
CA GLY A 122 -8.61 5.53 16.26
C GLY A 122 -9.26 5.93 14.93
N TYR A 123 -8.58 5.74 13.78
CA TYR A 123 -9.09 6.14 12.46
C TYR A 123 -10.48 5.55 12.12
N PHE A 124 -10.79 4.36 12.64
CA PHE A 124 -12.05 3.64 12.40
C PHE A 124 -13.00 3.66 13.60
N GLN A 125 -12.75 4.51 14.60
CA GLN A 125 -13.67 4.68 15.72
C GLN A 125 -14.86 5.51 15.25
N ASN A 126 -16.05 4.92 15.34
CA ASN A 126 -17.28 5.60 14.96
C ASN A 126 -17.65 6.59 16.07
N LYS A 127 -17.80 7.89 15.76
CA LYS A 127 -18.13 8.91 16.75
C LYS A 127 -19.48 8.67 17.47
N GLU A 128 -20.35 7.86 16.86
CA GLU A 128 -21.69 7.54 17.37
C GLU A 128 -21.79 6.20 18.11
N ASN A 129 -20.78 5.31 18.02
CA ASN A 129 -20.77 4.05 18.77
C ASN A 129 -19.98 4.21 20.08
N THR A 130 -20.69 4.57 21.14
CA THR A 130 -20.20 4.67 22.53
C THR A 130 -19.79 3.33 23.16
N ASN A 131 -19.95 2.20 22.46
CA ASN A 131 -19.68 0.85 22.99
C ASN A 131 -18.25 0.34 22.74
N GLY A 132 -17.28 1.20 22.43
CA GLY A 132 -15.84 0.89 22.51
C GLY A 132 -15.31 -0.23 21.60
N GLY A 133 -16.13 -0.77 20.69
CA GLY A 133 -15.75 -1.85 19.78
C GLY A 133 -15.01 -1.33 18.56
N LEU A 134 -13.69 -1.52 18.52
CA LEU A 134 -12.89 -1.28 17.33
C LEU A 134 -13.41 -2.15 16.17
N THR A 135 -13.91 -1.51 15.10
CA THR A 135 -14.42 -2.23 13.92
C THR A 135 -13.49 -1.95 12.74
N LEU A 136 -12.46 -2.79 12.57
CA LEU A 136 -11.61 -2.71 11.37
C LEU A 136 -12.45 -2.99 10.11
N PRO A 137 -12.17 -2.29 9.00
CA PRO A 137 -12.76 -2.59 7.69
C PRO A 137 -12.60 -4.07 7.34
N PRO A 138 -13.58 -4.70 6.66
CA PRO A 138 -13.55 -6.14 6.37
C PRO A 138 -12.26 -6.62 5.71
N VAL A 139 -11.72 -5.82 4.78
CA VAL A 139 -10.48 -6.14 4.06
C VAL A 139 -9.29 -6.18 5.03
N ILE A 140 -9.13 -5.18 5.89
CA ILE A 140 -8.04 -5.16 6.88
C ILE A 140 -8.20 -6.30 7.89
N ARG A 141 -9.43 -6.59 8.31
CA ARG A 141 -9.73 -7.73 9.19
C ARG A 141 -9.36 -9.07 8.56
N SER A 142 -9.57 -9.25 7.26
CA SER A 142 -9.14 -10.48 6.57
C SER A 142 -7.61 -10.63 6.46
N MET A 143 -6.85 -9.57 6.76
CA MET A 143 -5.38 -9.58 6.77
C MET A 143 -4.79 -9.75 8.17
N THR A 144 -5.63 -9.88 9.21
CA THR A 144 -5.19 -10.21 10.58
C THR A 144 -5.28 -11.71 10.84
N ALA A 145 -4.45 -12.22 11.75
CA ALA A 145 -4.46 -13.64 12.13
C ALA A 145 -5.79 -14.04 12.78
N GLU A 146 -6.38 -15.16 12.33
CA GLU A 146 -7.67 -15.66 12.85
C GLU A 146 -7.62 -16.05 14.33
N SER A 147 -6.44 -16.39 14.83
CA SER A 147 -6.19 -16.77 16.22
C SER A 147 -6.17 -15.57 17.19
N ASP A 148 -6.08 -14.35 16.68
CA ASP A 148 -6.00 -13.13 17.48
C ASP A 148 -7.36 -12.44 17.57
N SER A 149 -8.05 -12.63 18.69
CA SER A 149 -9.34 -11.99 18.97
C SER A 149 -9.27 -10.47 19.07
N LEU A 150 -8.07 -9.91 19.23
CA LEU A 150 -7.82 -8.46 19.25
C LEU A 150 -7.48 -7.90 17.86
N GLY A 151 -7.18 -8.75 16.88
CA GLY A 151 -6.81 -8.33 15.52
C GLY A 151 -5.54 -7.49 15.44
N LEU A 152 -4.62 -7.66 16.40
CA LEU A 152 -3.37 -6.91 16.50
C LEU A 152 -2.22 -7.58 15.71
N THR A 153 -2.41 -8.85 15.39
CA THR A 153 -1.41 -9.68 14.75
C THR A 153 -1.72 -9.81 13.26
N PRO A 154 -0.78 -9.46 12.35
CA PRO A 154 -0.93 -9.74 10.93
C PRO A 154 -1.02 -11.24 10.65
N ALA A 155 -1.74 -11.62 9.58
CA ALA A 155 -1.70 -13.00 9.11
C ALA A 155 -0.29 -13.38 8.63
N GLU A 156 0.07 -14.67 8.76
CA GLU A 156 1.39 -15.16 8.35
C GLU A 156 1.67 -14.84 6.87
N ASN A 157 2.90 -14.39 6.57
CA ASN A 157 3.35 -14.01 5.22
C ASN A 157 2.53 -12.88 4.55
N SER A 158 1.90 -12.01 5.35
CA SER A 158 1.30 -10.78 4.83
C SER A 158 2.35 -9.68 4.70
N GLU A 159 2.63 -9.26 3.47
CA GLU A 159 3.57 -8.19 3.12
C GLU A 159 2.90 -6.80 3.02
#